data_AF-A0A4D6PZ56-F1
#
_entry.id   AF-A0A4D6PZ56-F1
#
_cell.length_a   1.000
_cell.length_b   1.000
_cell.length_c   1.000
_cell.angle_alpha   90.00
_cell.angle_beta   90.00
_cell.angle_gamma   90.00
#
_symmetry.space_group_name_H-M   'P 1'
#
loop_
_entity.id
_entity.type
_entity.pdbx_description
1 polymer ?
#
loop_
_entity_poly.entity_id
_entity_poly.type
_entity_poly.pdbx_seq_one_letter_code
_entity_poly.pdbx_strand_id
1 'polypeptide(L)'
;MPALRFKTCRLLEGNVWNRKLTIIQRRILRRLRNKTRSIKRMIYSRKNLNSYIQLQTTRKLPLFHGDLPITEMHRGTERTSYIPFPLNPETRSDVIPVRLHFSETLPQARQPISHRRLFVNNVIVSITSFQVSQGDFISFKENDTLIYSEIRRSFYIEISVSKIIGKFLDSPVRMWRRTKTEWFRLLKTKRGCRLLLKDPFLQQLRSSMQDEDLERTKKFGSEKVCLGSSFAEHKRIKRHFYHFKSIFLSKRRNEKTLNLTTRKRSPIVYNSSFYSNLTSCSTHQSSMKRKIKSSSLSTHYSEVNHRTLKAVLSYGPNIGHIPHVRQEHIR
;
A
#
# COMPACT_ATOMS: atom_id res chain seq x y z
N MET A 1 6.46 -15.12 25.78
CA MET A 1 6.59 -16.32 24.91
C MET A 1 6.74 -15.98 23.40
N PRO A 2 7.90 -15.46 22.94
CA PRO A 2 8.15 -15.15 21.52
C PRO A 2 8.37 -16.38 20.63
N ALA A 3 8.95 -17.45 21.19
CA ALA A 3 9.36 -18.65 20.45
C ALA A 3 8.17 -19.44 19.87
N LEU A 4 7.05 -19.55 20.60
CA LEU A 4 5.83 -20.22 20.14
C LEU A 4 5.22 -19.53 18.91
N ARG A 5 5.31 -18.20 18.84
CA ARG A 5 4.72 -17.40 17.75
C ARG A 5 5.48 -17.50 16.43
N PHE A 6 6.78 -17.78 16.44
CA PHE A 6 7.50 -18.02 15.17
C PHE A 6 7.19 -19.41 14.59
N LYS A 7 6.78 -20.39 15.42
CA LYS A 7 6.33 -21.70 14.94
C LYS A 7 5.12 -21.56 14.01
N THR A 8 4.17 -20.68 14.33
CA THR A 8 3.00 -20.44 13.46
C THR A 8 3.38 -19.78 12.14
N CYS A 9 4.35 -18.86 12.12
CA CYS A 9 4.91 -18.31 10.87
C CYS A 9 5.54 -19.37 9.97
N ARG A 10 6.21 -20.38 10.55
CA ARG A 10 6.78 -21.50 9.79
C ARG A 10 5.68 -22.38 9.18
N LEU A 11 4.65 -22.70 9.96
CA LEU A 11 3.50 -23.48 9.52
C LEU A 11 2.72 -22.79 8.38
N LEU A 12 2.55 -21.49 8.46
CA LEU A 12 1.80 -20.67 7.49
C LEU A 12 2.68 -20.10 6.37
N GLU A 13 3.95 -20.52 6.33
CA GLU A 13 4.94 -20.18 5.30
C GLU A 13 5.13 -18.66 5.09
N GLY A 14 4.88 -17.86 6.13
CA GLY A 14 4.80 -16.41 6.00
C GLY A 14 4.92 -15.68 7.33
N ASN A 15 5.30 -14.40 7.27
CA ASN A 15 5.31 -13.53 8.45
C ASN A 15 3.88 -13.06 8.74
N VAL A 16 3.16 -13.78 9.60
CA VAL A 16 1.74 -13.49 9.91
C VAL A 16 1.59 -12.40 10.97
N TRP A 17 2.54 -12.30 11.89
CA TRP A 17 2.48 -11.37 13.02
C TRP A 17 2.99 -9.95 12.72
N ASN A 18 3.46 -9.67 11.49
CA ASN A 18 4.02 -8.38 11.08
C ASN A 18 5.10 -7.79 12.02
N ARG A 19 5.82 -8.63 12.77
CA ARG A 19 6.89 -8.20 13.69
C ARG A 19 8.27 -8.22 13.05
N LYS A 20 9.22 -7.51 13.66
CA LYS A 20 10.65 -7.55 13.32
C LYS A 20 11.18 -8.97 13.50
N LEU A 21 11.67 -9.55 12.39
CA LEU A 21 12.29 -10.87 12.36
C LEU A 21 13.80 -10.78 12.60
N THR A 22 14.35 -11.72 13.36
CA THR A 22 15.80 -11.90 13.50
C THR A 22 16.43 -12.39 12.19
N ILE A 23 17.75 -12.26 12.07
CA ILE A 23 18.48 -12.67 10.84
C ILE A 23 18.24 -14.16 10.53
N ILE A 24 18.29 -15.02 11.55
CA ILE A 24 18.05 -16.46 11.42
C ILE A 24 16.61 -16.73 10.98
N GLN A 25 15.63 -16.09 11.62
CA GLN A 25 14.22 -16.22 11.26
C GLN A 25 13.95 -15.81 9.80
N ARG A 26 14.60 -14.75 9.31
CA ARG A 26 14.50 -14.34 7.90
C ARG A 26 15.09 -15.37 6.95
N ARG A 27 16.24 -15.96 7.28
CA ARG A 27 16.86 -17.03 6.47
C ARG A 27 15.94 -18.24 6.37
N ILE A 28 15.37 -18.67 7.50
CA ILE A 28 14.41 -19.79 7.55
C ILE A 28 13.19 -19.50 6.69
N LEU A 29 12.54 -18.35 6.85
CA LEU A 29 11.36 -17.99 6.05
C LEU A 29 11.67 -17.85 4.56
N ARG A 30 12.85 -17.34 4.19
CA ARG A 30 13.28 -17.26 2.79
C ARG A 30 13.43 -18.65 2.18
N ARG A 31 14.05 -19.59 2.90
CA ARG A 31 14.19 -20.99 2.46
C ARG A 31 12.82 -21.66 2.29
N LEU A 32 11.91 -21.48 3.26
CA LEU A 32 10.55 -22.02 3.20
C LEU A 32 9.74 -21.44 2.02
N ARG A 33 9.79 -20.12 1.80
CA ARG A 33 9.11 -19.46 0.68
C ARG A 33 9.61 -19.92 -0.68
N ASN A 34 10.92 -20.11 -0.83
CA ASN A 34 11.50 -20.58 -2.09
C ASN A 34 11.12 -22.04 -2.37
N LYS A 35 11.21 -22.91 -1.37
CA LYS A 35 10.81 -24.32 -1.47
C LYS A 35 9.32 -24.47 -1.81
N THR A 36 8.47 -23.62 -1.25
CA THR A 36 7.02 -23.68 -1.47
C THR A 36 6.62 -23.07 -2.80
N ARG A 37 7.31 -22.04 -3.29
CA ARG A 37 7.11 -21.47 -4.63
C ARG A 37 7.49 -22.47 -5.74
N SER A 38 8.55 -23.25 -5.59
CA SER A 38 8.91 -24.28 -6.57
C SER A 38 7.90 -25.44 -6.55
N ILE A 39 7.52 -25.90 -5.36
CA ILE A 39 6.53 -26.99 -5.18
C ILE A 39 5.16 -26.57 -5.74
N LYS A 40 4.65 -25.37 -5.43
CA LYS A 40 3.33 -24.90 -5.90
C LYS A 40 3.27 -24.66 -7.42
N ARG A 41 4.41 -24.38 -8.08
CA ARG A 41 4.49 -24.25 -9.55
C ARG A 41 4.40 -25.61 -10.26
N MET A 42 4.73 -26.71 -9.60
CA MET A 42 4.59 -28.06 -10.16
C MET A 42 3.27 -28.74 -9.77
N ILE A 43 2.65 -28.37 -8.64
CA ILE A 43 1.38 -28.94 -8.15
C ILE A 43 0.18 -28.11 -8.65
N TYR A 44 -0.04 -28.06 -9.97
CA TYR A 44 -1.31 -27.55 -10.52
C TYR A 44 -2.41 -28.63 -10.57
N SER A 45 -2.19 -29.83 -10.02
CA SER A 45 -3.10 -30.98 -10.14
C SER A 45 -3.82 -31.42 -8.85
N ARG A 46 -3.68 -30.73 -7.71
CA ARG A 46 -4.35 -31.18 -6.48
C ARG A 46 -5.87 -30.97 -6.60
N LYS A 47 -6.62 -32.08 -6.67
CA LYS A 47 -8.10 -32.14 -6.49
C LYS A 47 -8.62 -31.40 -5.24
N ASN A 48 -7.73 -31.01 -4.32
CA ASN A 48 -8.07 -30.39 -3.04
C ASN A 48 -7.43 -29.00 -2.80
N LEU A 49 -7.11 -28.25 -3.86
CA LEU A 49 -6.52 -26.90 -3.74
C LEU A 49 -7.44 -25.93 -2.98
N ASN A 50 -8.74 -26.00 -3.22
CA ASN A 50 -9.73 -25.13 -2.59
C ASN A 50 -9.79 -25.34 -1.06
N SER A 51 -9.77 -26.59 -0.59
CA SER A 51 -9.74 -26.84 0.86
C SER A 51 -8.41 -26.41 1.49
N TYR A 52 -7.29 -26.54 0.77
CA TYR A 52 -6.01 -26.06 1.28
C TYR A 52 -6.00 -24.53 1.39
N ILE A 53 -6.54 -23.82 0.39
CA ILE A 53 -6.72 -22.36 0.44
C ILE A 53 -7.60 -21.99 1.64
N GLN A 54 -8.75 -22.66 1.78
CA GLN A 54 -9.68 -22.46 2.90
C GLN A 54 -8.98 -22.69 4.24
N LEU A 55 -8.30 -23.81 4.42
CA LEU A 55 -7.56 -24.13 5.65
C LEU A 55 -6.49 -23.07 5.96
N GLN A 56 -5.75 -22.61 4.95
CA GLN A 56 -4.75 -21.55 5.12
C GLN A 56 -5.38 -20.21 5.49
N THR A 57 -6.54 -19.85 4.92
CA THR A 57 -7.27 -18.63 5.30
C THR A 57 -7.84 -18.73 6.70
N THR A 58 -8.48 -19.85 7.04
CA THR A 58 -9.07 -20.10 8.37
C THR A 58 -8.03 -20.14 9.47
N ARG A 59 -6.78 -20.52 9.19
CA ARG A 59 -5.67 -20.44 10.16
C ARG A 59 -5.05 -19.05 10.29
N LYS A 60 -5.10 -18.22 9.23
CA LYS A 60 -4.49 -16.87 9.23
C LYS A 60 -5.40 -15.82 9.84
N LEU A 61 -6.69 -15.88 9.57
CA LEU A 61 -7.67 -14.90 10.03
C LEU A 61 -7.73 -14.80 11.57
N PRO A 62 -7.74 -15.90 12.36
CA PRO A 62 -7.75 -15.82 13.82
C PRO A 62 -6.55 -15.05 14.36
N LEU A 63 -5.36 -15.32 13.81
CA LEU A 63 -4.11 -14.67 14.22
C LEU A 63 -4.15 -13.16 13.96
N PHE A 64 -4.90 -12.73 12.94
CA PHE A 64 -5.05 -11.33 12.59
C PHE A 64 -5.98 -10.57 13.53
N HIS A 65 -6.97 -11.25 14.11
CA HIS A 65 -7.96 -10.69 15.04
C HIS A 65 -7.79 -11.15 16.49
N GLY A 66 -6.62 -11.71 16.85
CA GLY A 66 -6.25 -11.99 18.23
C GLY A 66 -6.84 -13.30 18.78
N ASP A 67 -6.67 -14.37 18.01
CA ASP A 67 -7.01 -15.77 18.31
C ASP A 67 -8.52 -16.02 18.43
N LEU A 68 -9.31 -15.34 17.61
CA LEU A 68 -10.76 -15.57 17.49
C LEU A 68 -11.07 -16.98 16.94
N PRO A 69 -12.01 -17.72 17.53
CA PRO A 69 -12.44 -19.02 17.01
C PRO A 69 -13.38 -18.84 15.81
N ILE A 70 -12.81 -18.49 14.65
CA ILE A 70 -13.57 -18.19 13.42
C ILE A 70 -14.39 -19.40 12.96
N THR A 71 -13.91 -20.62 13.20
CA THR A 71 -14.65 -21.84 12.90
C THR A 71 -15.93 -21.98 13.72
N GLU A 72 -15.91 -21.54 14.98
CA GLU A 72 -17.11 -21.55 15.84
C GLU A 72 -18.09 -20.46 15.41
N MET A 73 -17.57 -19.29 15.02
CA MET A 73 -18.39 -18.23 14.43
C MET A 73 -19.12 -18.70 13.16
N HIS A 74 -18.48 -19.56 12.34
CA HIS A 74 -19.12 -20.17 11.17
C HIS A 74 -20.17 -21.23 11.51
N ARG A 75 -20.05 -21.92 12.65
CA ARG A 75 -21.02 -22.95 13.06
C ARG A 75 -22.28 -22.34 13.67
N GLY A 76 -22.16 -21.22 14.36
CA GLY A 76 -23.30 -20.55 15.01
C GLY A 76 -24.20 -19.75 14.06
N THR A 77 -23.78 -19.53 12.81
CA THR A 77 -24.60 -18.83 11.80
C THR A 77 -24.81 -19.80 10.64
N GLU A 78 -26.05 -20.15 10.30
CA GLU A 78 -26.39 -21.03 9.15
C GLU A 78 -25.96 -20.47 7.78
N ARG A 79 -25.33 -19.30 7.75
CA ARG A 79 -24.88 -18.60 6.54
C ARG A 79 -23.48 -19.05 6.13
N THR A 80 -23.38 -19.53 4.90
CA THR A 80 -22.15 -19.83 4.19
C THR A 80 -21.35 -18.56 3.86
N SER A 81 -20.61 -18.07 4.86
CA SER A 81 -19.33 -17.37 4.74
C SER A 81 -19.12 -16.37 3.57
N TYR A 82 -19.62 -15.14 3.68
CA TYR A 82 -19.00 -14.05 2.91
C TYR A 82 -19.05 -12.66 3.55
N ILE A 83 -20.18 -12.22 4.09
CA ILE A 83 -20.39 -10.79 4.38
C ILE A 83 -20.10 -10.38 5.84
N PRO A 84 -20.51 -11.11 6.90
CA PRO A 84 -20.32 -10.61 8.27
C PRO A 84 -18.91 -10.84 8.86
N PHE A 85 -18.15 -11.81 8.34
CA PHE A 85 -16.97 -12.32 9.05
C PHE A 85 -15.74 -11.41 9.06
N PRO A 86 -15.43 -10.64 8.00
CA PRO A 86 -14.36 -9.64 8.09
C PRO A 86 -14.84 -8.34 8.71
N LEU A 87 -16.15 -8.06 8.71
CA LEU A 87 -16.71 -6.79 9.19
C LEU A 87 -16.88 -6.78 10.71
N ASN A 88 -17.43 -7.84 11.29
CA ASN A 88 -17.72 -7.93 12.73
C ASN A 88 -16.46 -7.83 13.61
N PRO A 89 -15.30 -8.42 13.24
CA PRO A 89 -14.08 -8.25 14.02
C PRO A 89 -13.47 -6.86 13.90
N GLU A 90 -13.73 -6.12 12.81
CA GLU A 90 -13.15 -4.79 12.58
C GLU A 90 -13.82 -3.70 13.43
N THR A 91 -15.07 -3.91 13.85
CA THR A 91 -15.81 -2.99 14.76
C THR A 91 -15.58 -3.27 16.24
N ARG A 92 -14.74 -4.26 16.60
CA ARG A 92 -14.43 -4.54 18.01
C ARG A 92 -13.58 -3.45 18.65
N SER A 93 -13.90 -3.13 19.89
CA SER A 93 -13.20 -2.11 20.70
C SER A 93 -11.69 -2.36 20.82
N ASP A 94 -11.21 -3.61 20.78
CA ASP A 94 -9.78 -3.94 20.81
C ASP A 94 -9.08 -3.89 19.44
N VAL A 95 -9.81 -4.05 18.34
CA VAL A 95 -9.27 -4.02 16.97
C VAL A 95 -9.16 -2.59 16.45
N ILE A 96 -10.13 -1.74 16.77
CA ILE A 96 -10.18 -0.34 16.31
C ILE A 96 -8.90 0.44 16.67
N PRO A 97 -8.38 0.44 17.93
CA PRO A 97 -7.15 1.15 18.27
C PRO A 97 -5.93 0.69 17.46
N VAL A 98 -5.89 -0.58 17.04
CA VAL A 98 -4.80 -1.11 16.19
C VAL A 98 -4.93 -0.61 14.76
N ARG A 99 -6.16 -0.54 14.22
CA ARG A 99 -6.44 -0.01 12.88
C ARG A 99 -6.18 1.49 12.77
N LEU A 100 -6.48 2.23 13.83
CA LEU A 100 -6.21 3.66 13.94
C LEU A 100 -4.74 3.98 14.25
N HIS A 101 -3.91 2.96 14.49
CA HIS A 101 -2.50 3.08 14.89
C HIS A 101 -2.29 3.83 16.21
N PHE A 102 -3.22 3.70 17.15
CA PHE A 102 -2.99 4.02 18.55
C PHE A 102 -2.22 2.91 19.26
N SER A 103 -2.37 1.67 18.84
CA SER A 103 -1.62 0.52 19.35
C SER A 103 -0.96 -0.26 18.22
N GLU A 104 0.21 -0.85 18.48
CA GLU A 104 0.92 -1.66 17.47
C GLU A 104 0.36 -3.09 17.39
N THR A 105 -0.15 -3.61 18.50
CA THR A 105 -0.58 -5.01 18.62
C THR A 105 -1.87 -5.14 19.41
N LEU A 106 -2.66 -6.19 19.13
CA LEU A 106 -3.92 -6.44 19.83
C LEU A 106 -3.76 -6.61 21.36
N PRO A 107 -2.76 -7.34 21.90
CA PRO A 107 -2.59 -7.41 23.34
C PRO A 107 -2.32 -6.05 23.98
N GLN A 108 -1.57 -5.17 23.30
CA GLN A 108 -1.33 -3.81 23.75
C GLN A 108 -2.61 -2.97 23.73
N ALA A 109 -3.48 -3.15 22.73
CA ALA A 109 -4.79 -2.49 22.66
C ALA A 109 -5.78 -3.00 23.72
N ARG A 110 -5.67 -4.26 24.16
CA ARG A 110 -6.53 -4.83 25.22
C ARG A 110 -6.19 -4.31 26.62
N GLN A 111 -4.93 -3.98 26.89
CA GLN A 111 -4.50 -3.45 28.20
C GLN A 111 -5.27 -2.20 28.67
N PRO A 112 -5.41 -1.12 27.87
CA PRO A 112 -6.18 0.05 28.30
C PRO A 112 -7.66 -0.26 28.49
N ILE A 113 -8.22 -1.20 27.73
CA ILE A 113 -9.63 -1.64 27.87
C ILE A 113 -9.81 -2.36 29.20
N SER A 114 -8.96 -3.35 29.52
CA SER A 114 -9.01 -4.05 30.81
C SER A 114 -8.78 -3.11 31.99
N HIS A 115 -7.97 -2.06 31.80
CA HIS A 115 -7.69 -1.05 32.82
C HIS A 115 -8.73 0.09 32.84
N ARG A 116 -9.87 -0.03 32.13
CA ARG A 116 -10.97 0.95 32.14
C ARG A 116 -10.54 2.36 31.72
N ARG A 117 -9.67 2.47 30.72
CA ARG A 117 -9.14 3.74 30.18
C ARG A 117 -9.71 4.15 28.82
N LEU A 118 -10.52 3.27 28.21
CA LEU A 118 -11.20 3.50 26.94
C LEU A 118 -12.66 3.86 27.20
N PHE A 119 -13.11 4.93 26.53
CA PHE A 119 -14.46 5.44 26.62
C PHE A 119 -15.12 5.39 25.24
N VAL A 120 -16.39 5.01 25.22
CA VAL A 120 -17.27 5.10 24.04
C VAL A 120 -18.45 5.96 24.44
N ASN A 121 -18.69 7.07 23.72
CA ASN A 121 -19.71 8.06 24.06
C ASN A 121 -19.63 8.53 25.52
N ASN A 122 -18.40 8.72 26.03
CA ASN A 122 -18.08 9.05 27.43
C ASN A 122 -18.42 7.96 28.47
N VAL A 123 -18.90 6.79 28.05
CA VAL A 123 -19.12 5.62 28.91
C VAL A 123 -17.89 4.71 28.91
N ILE A 124 -17.49 4.20 30.07
CA ILE A 124 -16.34 3.31 30.21
C ILE A 124 -16.65 1.95 29.60
N VAL A 125 -15.80 1.47 28.68
CA VAL A 125 -15.89 0.13 28.10
C VAL A 125 -14.73 -0.72 28.61
N SER A 126 -15.06 -1.72 29.43
CA SER A 126 -14.09 -2.70 29.94
C SER A 126 -14.06 -4.01 29.15
N ILE A 127 -15.03 -4.22 28.27
CA ILE A 127 -15.19 -5.46 27.49
C ILE A 127 -14.43 -5.32 26.17
N THR A 128 -13.46 -6.20 25.94
CA THR A 128 -12.63 -6.20 24.71
C THR A 128 -13.37 -6.65 23.46
N SER A 129 -14.42 -7.45 23.62
CA SER A 129 -15.30 -7.91 22.54
C SER A 129 -16.46 -6.95 22.24
N PHE A 130 -16.51 -5.79 22.91
CA PHE A 130 -17.55 -4.80 22.68
C PHE A 130 -17.53 -4.33 21.22
N GLN A 131 -18.69 -4.36 20.55
CA GLN A 131 -18.83 -3.88 19.18
C GLN A 131 -19.22 -2.41 19.22
N VAL A 132 -18.41 -1.58 18.56
CA VAL A 132 -18.67 -0.16 18.43
C VAL A 132 -19.53 0.07 17.20
N SER A 133 -20.60 0.84 17.37
CA SER A 133 -21.55 1.15 16.31
C SER A 133 -21.09 2.34 15.48
N GLN A 134 -21.75 2.54 14.36
CA GLN A 134 -21.57 3.73 13.54
C GLN A 134 -22.13 4.95 14.30
N GLY A 135 -21.42 6.07 14.25
CA GLY A 135 -21.73 7.30 14.99
C GLY A 135 -21.07 7.38 16.38
N ASP A 136 -20.50 6.29 16.88
CA ASP A 136 -19.93 6.27 18.23
C ASP A 136 -18.58 7.01 18.30
N PHE A 137 -18.41 7.74 19.40
CA PHE A 137 -17.21 8.50 19.75
C PHE A 137 -16.32 7.68 20.67
N ILE A 138 -15.13 7.31 20.20
CA ILE A 138 -14.10 6.64 20.99
C ILE A 138 -13.12 7.68 21.52
N SER A 139 -12.88 7.67 22.82
CA SER A 139 -11.87 8.51 23.47
C SER A 139 -11.04 7.72 24.47
N PHE A 140 -9.80 8.16 24.66
CA PHE A 140 -8.90 7.63 25.69
C PHE A 140 -8.79 8.62 26.85
N LYS A 141 -8.46 8.11 28.04
CA LYS A 141 -8.14 8.95 29.19
C LYS A 141 -7.03 9.94 28.85
N GLU A 142 -7.20 11.20 29.25
CA GLU A 142 -6.34 12.32 28.84
C GLU A 142 -4.86 12.12 29.20
N ASN A 143 -4.56 11.47 30.33
CA ASN A 143 -3.19 11.19 30.76
C ASN A 143 -2.43 10.24 29.81
N ASP A 144 -3.13 9.41 29.03
CA ASP A 144 -2.49 8.48 28.10
C ASP A 144 -2.15 9.15 26.75
N THR A 145 -2.59 10.40 26.51
CA THR A 145 -2.42 11.09 25.23
C THR A 145 -0.96 11.21 24.79
N LEU A 146 -0.07 11.49 25.72
CA LEU A 146 1.37 11.63 25.46
C LEU A 146 1.99 10.31 25.01
N ILE A 147 1.72 9.23 25.76
CA ILE A 147 2.28 7.89 25.52
C ILE A 147 1.90 7.40 24.12
N TYR A 148 0.61 7.48 23.77
CA TYR A 148 0.13 7.02 22.47
C TYR A 148 0.55 7.96 21.33
N SER A 149 0.71 9.26 21.58
CA SER A 149 1.28 10.18 20.58
C SER A 149 2.70 9.77 20.19
N GLU A 150 3.48 9.26 21.14
CA GLU A 150 4.83 8.78 20.91
C GLU A 150 4.85 7.43 20.18
N ILE A 151 4.00 6.47 20.59
CA ILE A 151 3.81 5.18 19.90
C ILE A 151 3.41 5.39 18.43
N ARG A 152 2.54 6.37 18.18
CA ARG A 152 2.12 6.71 16.83
C ARG A 152 3.28 7.33 16.04
N ARG A 153 4.00 8.29 16.62
CA ARG A 153 5.19 8.89 15.98
C ARG A 153 6.23 7.82 15.66
N SER A 154 6.55 6.93 16.60
CA SER A 154 7.49 5.83 16.37
C SER A 154 7.00 4.90 15.27
N PHE A 155 5.71 4.60 15.19
CA PHE A 155 5.13 3.79 14.12
C PHE A 155 5.27 4.44 12.74
N TYR A 156 4.93 5.73 12.60
CA TYR A 156 5.10 6.44 11.33
C TYR A 156 6.55 6.56 10.91
N ILE A 157 7.45 6.87 11.86
CA ILE A 157 8.89 6.96 11.61
C ILE A 157 9.43 5.57 11.22
N GLU A 158 8.97 4.52 11.88
CA GLU A 158 9.36 3.16 11.55
C GLU A 158 8.90 2.79 10.14
N ILE A 159 7.66 3.06 9.76
CA ILE A 159 7.17 2.79 8.42
C ILE A 159 7.95 3.59 7.37
N SER A 160 8.12 4.89 7.56
CA SER A 160 8.80 5.73 6.58
C SER A 160 10.26 5.31 6.40
N VAL A 161 11.02 5.17 7.49
CA VAL A 161 12.44 4.83 7.41
C VAL A 161 12.66 3.37 7.01
N SER A 162 11.91 2.42 7.59
CA SER A 162 12.16 1.00 7.36
C SER A 162 11.58 0.47 6.05
N LYS A 163 10.40 0.96 5.64
CA LYS A 163 9.63 0.38 4.55
C LYS A 163 9.79 1.14 3.24
N ILE A 164 9.86 2.47 3.31
CA ILE A 164 10.04 3.35 2.15
C ILE A 164 11.55 3.50 1.91
N ILE A 165 12.26 4.18 2.82
CA ILE A 165 13.67 4.53 2.61
C ILE A 165 14.57 3.28 2.55
N GLY A 166 14.34 2.31 3.43
CA GLY A 166 15.15 1.09 3.50
C GLY A 166 15.07 0.14 2.31
N LYS A 167 14.18 0.37 1.35
CA LYS A 167 14.16 -0.38 0.09
C LYS A 167 14.83 0.37 -1.07
N PHE A 168 14.73 1.69 -1.08
CA PHE A 168 15.34 2.51 -2.13
C PHE A 168 16.87 2.50 -2.06
N LEU A 169 17.43 2.35 -0.87
CA LEU A 169 18.87 2.46 -0.70
C LEU A 169 19.66 1.18 -0.98
N ASP A 170 19.03 -0.02 -1.05
CA ASP A 170 19.62 -1.36 -1.33
C ASP A 170 21.16 -1.48 -1.11
N SER A 171 21.65 -0.93 0.02
CA SER A 171 23.07 -0.67 0.26
C SER A 171 23.65 -1.69 1.25
N PRO A 172 24.97 -1.91 1.25
CA PRO A 172 25.61 -2.81 2.20
C PRO A 172 25.18 -2.52 3.64
N VAL A 173 24.76 -3.58 4.34
CA VAL A 173 24.01 -3.57 5.61
C VAL A 173 24.63 -2.68 6.71
N ARG A 174 25.94 -2.42 6.66
CA ARG A 174 26.66 -1.57 7.64
C ARG A 174 26.46 -0.07 7.40
N MET A 175 26.60 0.43 6.18
CA MET A 175 26.38 1.84 5.86
C MET A 175 24.93 2.24 6.10
N TRP A 176 23.99 1.38 5.69
CA TRP A 176 22.56 1.61 5.90
C TRP A 176 22.18 1.77 7.38
N ARG A 177 22.86 1.08 8.32
CA ARG A 177 22.55 1.22 9.75
C ARG A 177 22.87 2.61 10.30
N ARG A 178 23.97 3.23 9.86
CA ARG A 178 24.39 4.58 10.30
C ARG A 178 23.45 5.66 9.77
N THR A 179 23.17 5.65 8.47
CA THR A 179 22.14 6.52 7.88
C THR A 179 20.78 6.27 8.50
N LYS A 180 20.36 5.02 8.70
CA LYS A 180 19.08 4.71 9.34
C LYS A 180 18.97 5.39 10.70
N THR A 181 19.96 5.25 11.58
CA THR A 181 19.93 5.89 12.90
C THR A 181 19.88 7.42 12.83
N GLU A 182 20.55 8.02 11.85
CA GLU A 182 20.52 9.46 11.61
C GLU A 182 19.14 9.95 11.17
N TRP A 183 18.51 9.26 10.22
CA TRP A 183 17.13 9.54 9.82
C TRP A 183 16.14 9.38 10.97
N PHE A 184 16.30 8.35 11.83
CA PHE A 184 15.51 8.23 13.06
C PHE A 184 15.71 9.40 14.02
N ARG A 185 16.95 9.93 14.14
CA ARG A 185 17.24 11.09 15.00
C ARG A 185 16.61 12.37 14.44
N LEU A 186 16.74 12.61 13.14
CA LEU A 186 16.17 13.78 12.48
C LEU A 186 14.64 13.80 12.56
N LEU A 187 13.99 12.65 12.32
CA LEU A 187 12.52 12.53 12.36
C LEU A 187 11.92 12.60 13.77
N LYS A 188 12.72 12.47 14.84
CA LYS A 188 12.24 12.68 16.22
C LYS A 188 12.00 14.15 16.52
N THR A 189 12.70 15.06 15.85
CA THR A 189 12.62 16.51 16.12
C THR A 189 11.79 17.22 15.06
N LYS A 190 10.96 18.20 15.47
CA LYS A 190 10.18 19.01 14.50
C LYS A 190 11.08 19.76 13.52
N ARG A 191 12.26 20.22 13.98
CA ARG A 191 13.25 20.93 13.15
C ARG A 191 13.85 19.98 12.11
N GLY A 192 14.27 18.78 12.52
CA GLY A 192 14.78 17.76 11.61
C GLY A 192 13.74 17.31 10.57
N CYS A 193 12.48 17.11 10.95
CA CYS A 193 11.41 16.80 9.99
C CYS A 193 11.24 17.88 8.91
N ARG A 194 11.32 19.17 9.28
CA ARG A 194 11.20 20.27 8.32
C ARG A 194 12.38 20.32 7.35
N LEU A 195 13.59 20.02 7.82
CA LEU A 195 14.77 19.90 6.98
C LEU A 195 14.63 18.73 6.02
N LEU A 196 14.24 17.55 6.53
CA LEU A 196 14.03 16.36 5.70
C LEU A 196 12.98 16.55 4.61
N LEU A 197 11.87 17.25 4.90
CA LEU A 197 10.85 17.55 3.89
C LEU A 197 11.37 18.43 2.74
N LYS A 198 12.44 19.18 2.96
CA LYS A 198 13.12 19.99 1.94
C LYS A 198 14.23 19.24 1.22
N ASP A 199 14.58 18.02 1.64
CA ASP A 199 15.65 17.26 1.01
C ASP A 199 15.26 16.88 -0.43
N PRO A 200 16.14 17.15 -1.42
CA PRO A 200 15.91 16.77 -2.81
C PRO A 200 15.65 15.27 -2.98
N PHE A 201 16.28 14.45 -2.14
CA PHE A 201 16.09 13.00 -2.12
C PHE A 201 14.64 12.60 -1.81
N LEU A 202 13.95 13.25 -0.86
CA LEU A 202 12.55 12.93 -0.58
C LEU A 202 11.63 13.39 -1.72
N GLN A 203 11.94 14.49 -2.40
CA GLN A 203 11.20 14.92 -3.58
C GLN A 203 11.33 13.92 -4.72
N GLN A 204 12.55 13.47 -5.01
CA GLN A 204 12.80 12.43 -6.01
C GLN A 204 12.12 11.10 -5.65
N LEU A 205 12.10 10.72 -4.37
CA LEU A 205 11.35 9.56 -3.89
C LEU A 205 9.85 9.72 -4.11
N ARG A 206 9.29 10.89 -3.85
CA ARG A 206 7.86 11.16 -4.09
C ARG A 206 7.52 11.02 -5.57
N SER A 207 8.33 11.59 -6.46
CA SER A 207 8.13 11.48 -7.91
C SER A 207 8.21 10.03 -8.37
N SER A 208 9.24 9.28 -7.96
CA SER A 208 9.38 7.86 -8.34
C SER A 208 8.24 6.98 -7.80
N MET A 209 7.68 7.28 -6.61
CA MET A 209 6.48 6.60 -6.12
C MET A 209 5.24 6.92 -6.95
N GLN A 210 5.08 8.18 -7.40
CA GLN A 210 3.98 8.57 -8.28
C GLN A 210 4.10 7.88 -9.64
N ASP A 211 5.31 7.76 -10.19
CA ASP A 211 5.57 7.02 -11.42
C ASP A 211 5.24 5.53 -11.27
N GLU A 212 5.62 4.91 -10.14
CA GLU A 212 5.22 3.52 -9.84
C GLU A 212 3.70 3.34 -9.78
N ASP A 213 2.96 4.28 -9.18
CA ASP A 213 1.50 4.24 -9.10
C ASP A 213 0.84 4.48 -10.47
N LEU A 214 1.46 5.33 -11.31
CA LEU A 214 1.05 5.51 -12.70
C LEU A 214 1.25 4.22 -13.52
N GLU A 215 2.39 3.55 -13.38
CA GLU A 215 2.61 2.24 -14.03
C GLU A 215 1.60 1.18 -13.57
N ARG A 216 1.21 1.20 -12.29
CA ARG A 216 0.15 0.31 -11.77
C ARG A 216 -1.21 0.59 -12.36
N THR A 217 -1.55 1.85 -12.61
CA THR A 217 -2.83 2.21 -13.23
C THR A 217 -2.85 1.88 -14.72
N LYS A 218 -1.71 2.03 -15.43
CA LYS A 218 -1.56 1.61 -16.83
C LYS A 218 -1.89 0.13 -17.04
N LYS A 219 -1.53 -0.73 -16.08
CA LYS A 219 -1.86 -2.16 -16.11
C LYS A 219 -3.36 -2.45 -16.34
N PHE A 220 -4.23 -1.60 -15.81
CA PHE A 220 -5.69 -1.77 -15.93
C PHE A 220 -6.30 -0.93 -17.05
N GLY A 221 -5.47 -0.39 -17.94
CA GLY A 221 -5.92 0.32 -19.13
C GLY A 221 -6.19 1.81 -18.93
N SER A 222 -5.64 2.47 -17.89
CA SER A 222 -5.73 3.94 -17.75
C SER A 222 -5.25 4.65 -19.02
N GLU A 223 -4.23 4.10 -19.66
CA GLU A 223 -3.71 4.56 -20.94
C GLU A 223 -4.73 4.47 -22.08
N LYS A 224 -5.55 3.42 -22.13
CA LYS A 224 -6.62 3.30 -23.12
C LYS A 224 -7.70 4.36 -22.89
N VAL A 225 -7.98 4.70 -21.63
CA VAL A 225 -8.90 5.79 -21.27
C VAL A 225 -8.31 7.15 -21.66
N CYS A 226 -7.01 7.38 -21.44
CA CYS A 226 -6.32 8.59 -21.87
C CYS A 226 -6.32 8.73 -23.41
N LEU A 227 -6.09 7.64 -24.15
CA LEU A 227 -6.14 7.64 -25.62
C LEU A 227 -7.55 7.95 -26.15
N GLY A 228 -8.59 7.44 -25.49
CA GLY A 228 -9.99 7.73 -25.84
C GLY A 228 -10.37 9.19 -25.58
N SER A 229 -9.96 9.75 -24.43
CA SER A 229 -10.24 11.14 -24.06
C SER A 229 -9.46 12.17 -24.88
N SER A 230 -8.21 11.88 -25.27
CA SER A 230 -7.38 12.72 -26.14
C SER A 230 -7.48 12.37 -27.64
N PHE A 231 -8.46 11.56 -28.03
CA PHE A 231 -8.56 11.03 -29.39
C PHE A 231 -8.69 12.12 -30.47
N ALA A 232 -9.42 13.19 -30.17
CA ALA A 232 -9.57 14.34 -31.05
C ALA A 232 -8.24 15.09 -31.25
N GLU A 233 -7.43 15.20 -30.19
CA GLU A 233 -6.11 15.83 -30.26
C GLU A 233 -5.14 15.00 -31.08
N HIS A 234 -5.10 13.68 -30.87
CA HIS A 234 -4.32 12.76 -31.71
C HIS A 234 -4.71 12.87 -33.19
N LYS A 235 -6.01 12.92 -33.50
CA LYS A 235 -6.50 13.12 -34.88
C LYS A 235 -6.16 14.51 -35.44
N ARG A 236 -6.24 15.56 -34.63
CA ARG A 236 -5.90 16.93 -35.01
C ARG A 236 -4.42 17.04 -35.36
N ILE A 237 -3.54 16.52 -34.51
CA ILE A 237 -2.09 16.47 -34.74
C ILE A 237 -1.78 15.66 -36.01
N LYS A 238 -2.42 14.49 -36.19
CA LYS A 238 -2.30 13.68 -37.40
C LYS A 238 -2.70 14.45 -38.67
N ARG A 239 -3.82 15.18 -38.64
CA ARG A 239 -4.29 16.04 -39.76
C ARG A 239 -3.33 17.18 -40.07
N HIS A 240 -2.85 17.91 -39.05
CA HIS A 240 -1.85 18.96 -39.25
C HIS A 240 -0.59 18.39 -39.91
N PHE A 241 -0.12 17.22 -39.52
CA PHE A 241 1.03 16.59 -40.16
C PHE A 241 0.79 16.24 -41.63
N TYR A 242 -0.35 15.64 -41.99
CA TYR A 242 -0.67 15.39 -43.41
C TYR A 242 -0.78 16.70 -44.19
N HIS A 243 -1.37 17.73 -43.61
CA HIS A 243 -1.43 19.05 -44.22
C HIS A 243 -0.03 19.65 -44.43
N PHE A 244 0.87 19.55 -43.44
CA PHE A 244 2.26 19.98 -43.59
C PHE A 244 3.03 19.17 -44.65
N LYS A 245 2.86 17.84 -44.68
CA LYS A 245 3.46 16.96 -45.69
C LYS A 245 2.95 17.31 -47.10
N SER A 246 1.66 17.61 -47.24
CA SER A 246 1.05 18.02 -48.51
C SER A 246 1.55 19.39 -48.99
N ILE A 247 1.63 20.38 -48.10
CA ILE A 247 2.21 21.70 -48.41
C ILE A 247 3.65 21.55 -48.89
N PHE A 248 4.46 20.73 -48.20
CA PHE A 248 5.86 20.57 -48.56
C PHE A 248 6.05 19.83 -49.90
N LEU A 249 5.25 18.79 -50.16
CA LEU A 249 5.23 18.10 -51.46
C LEU A 249 4.78 19.02 -52.60
N SER A 250 3.81 19.90 -52.35
CA SER A 250 3.36 20.91 -53.34
C SER A 250 4.43 21.97 -53.62
N LYS A 251 5.15 22.45 -52.60
CA LYS A 251 6.27 23.39 -52.77
C LYS A 251 7.44 22.78 -53.54
N ARG A 252 7.79 21.51 -53.27
CA ARG A 252 8.86 20.80 -53.99
C ARG A 252 8.50 20.50 -55.46
N ARG A 253 7.20 20.39 -55.79
CA ARG A 253 6.73 20.30 -57.18
C ARG A 253 6.81 21.65 -57.91
N ASN A 254 6.49 22.75 -57.23
CA ASN A 254 6.52 24.10 -57.81
C ASN A 254 7.93 24.72 -57.88
N GLU A 255 8.89 24.26 -57.07
CA GLU A 255 10.30 24.67 -57.17
C GLU A 255 10.98 24.18 -58.46
N LYS A 256 10.42 23.18 -59.16
CA LYS A 256 10.91 22.78 -60.48
C LYS A 256 10.54 23.76 -61.60
N THR A 257 9.68 24.76 -61.34
CA THR A 257 9.15 25.65 -62.39
C THR A 257 9.41 27.14 -62.16
N LEU A 258 10.05 27.57 -61.07
CA LEU A 258 10.35 29.00 -60.84
C LEU A 258 11.68 29.19 -60.09
N ASN A 259 12.68 29.73 -60.79
CA ASN A 259 13.91 30.26 -60.22
C ASN A 259 13.62 31.56 -59.47
N LEU A 260 13.30 31.50 -58.18
CA LEU A 260 13.26 32.67 -57.30
C LEU A 260 13.93 32.37 -55.96
N THR A 261 14.81 33.30 -55.57
CA THR A 261 15.67 33.30 -54.39
C THR A 261 14.89 33.12 -53.09
N THR A 262 14.96 31.92 -52.51
CA THR A 262 14.25 31.57 -51.27
C THR A 262 15.08 31.86 -50.03
N ARG A 263 14.57 32.76 -49.18
CA ARG A 263 14.93 32.90 -47.77
C ARG A 263 14.80 31.53 -47.10
N LYS A 264 15.92 30.92 -46.70
CA LYS A 264 16.00 29.60 -46.03
C LYS A 264 15.18 29.59 -44.74
N ARG A 265 13.89 29.23 -44.80
CA ARG A 265 13.15 28.77 -43.61
C ARG A 265 13.63 27.37 -43.30
N SER A 266 14.32 27.26 -42.17
CA SER A 266 15.01 26.07 -41.69
C SER A 266 14.13 24.81 -41.58
N PRO A 267 14.68 23.60 -41.83
CA PRO A 267 14.00 22.30 -41.76
C PRO A 267 13.74 21.81 -40.32
N ILE A 268 13.55 22.74 -39.37
CA ILE A 268 13.39 22.43 -37.94
C ILE A 268 12.07 21.70 -37.64
N VAL A 269 11.08 21.79 -38.55
CA VAL A 269 9.75 21.18 -38.38
C VAL A 269 9.76 19.66 -38.63
N TYR A 270 10.83 19.11 -39.22
CA TYR A 270 10.99 17.67 -39.45
C TYR A 270 11.68 16.93 -38.29
N ASN A 271 11.41 17.35 -37.06
CA ASN A 271 11.80 16.54 -35.90
C ASN A 271 10.75 15.43 -35.70
N SER A 272 10.92 14.31 -36.40
CA SER A 272 10.09 13.09 -36.31
C SER A 272 9.97 12.51 -34.88
N SER A 273 10.78 13.02 -33.95
CA SER A 273 10.75 12.74 -32.51
C SER A 273 9.46 13.17 -31.80
N PHE A 274 8.70 14.15 -32.33
CA PHE A 274 7.46 14.59 -31.69
C PHE A 274 6.34 13.54 -31.76
N TYR A 275 6.29 12.70 -32.80
CA TYR A 275 5.22 11.70 -32.98
C TYR A 275 5.60 10.32 -32.41
N SER A 276 6.90 9.98 -32.37
CA SER A 276 7.36 8.75 -31.71
C SER A 276 6.99 8.74 -30.23
N ASN A 277 7.10 9.89 -29.55
CA ASN A 277 6.76 10.04 -28.13
C ASN A 277 5.26 9.91 -27.85
N LEU A 278 4.39 10.32 -28.79
CA LEU A 278 2.93 10.19 -28.65
C LEU A 278 2.42 8.76 -28.86
N THR A 279 3.20 7.93 -29.55
CA THR A 279 2.83 6.54 -29.88
C THR A 279 3.53 5.53 -28.96
N SER A 280 4.71 5.86 -28.43
CA SER A 280 5.55 4.98 -27.60
C SER A 280 5.08 4.83 -26.16
N CYS A 281 4.18 5.69 -25.67
CA CYS A 281 3.68 5.57 -24.30
C CYS A 281 2.89 4.26 -24.06
N SER A 282 2.36 3.64 -25.13
CA SER A 282 1.25 2.66 -25.11
C SER A 282 1.51 1.26 -24.51
N THR A 283 2.71 0.96 -24.00
CA THR A 283 3.04 -0.42 -23.62
C THR A 283 3.59 -0.53 -22.19
N HIS A 284 2.84 -1.22 -21.33
CA HIS A 284 3.26 -1.51 -19.97
C HIS A 284 4.36 -2.59 -19.94
N GLN A 285 5.58 -2.19 -19.59
CA GLN A 285 6.69 -3.10 -19.30
C GLN A 285 6.95 -3.15 -17.78
N SER A 286 6.68 -4.30 -17.14
CA SER A 286 6.92 -4.47 -15.70
C SER A 286 8.10 -5.40 -15.43
N SER A 287 9.28 -4.84 -15.20
CA SER A 287 10.49 -5.55 -14.73
C SER A 287 10.74 -5.40 -13.22
N MET A 288 9.73 -4.95 -12.45
CA MET A 288 9.89 -4.60 -11.03
C MET A 288 10.36 -5.77 -10.15
N LYS A 289 11.50 -5.58 -9.46
CA LYS A 289 12.12 -6.61 -8.61
C LYS A 289 11.33 -6.90 -7.32
N ARG A 290 10.71 -5.88 -6.67
CA ARG A 290 9.90 -6.04 -5.44
C ARG A 290 8.88 -4.90 -5.29
N LYS A 291 7.66 -5.21 -4.81
CA LYS A 291 6.59 -4.22 -4.56
C LYS A 291 6.54 -3.75 -3.10
N ILE A 292 6.29 -2.47 -2.87
CA ILE A 292 5.96 -1.91 -1.54
C ILE A 292 4.43 -1.94 -1.39
N LYS A 293 3.95 -2.47 -0.25
CA LYS A 293 2.55 -2.30 0.15
C LYS A 293 2.41 -0.92 0.78
N SER A 294 1.46 -0.10 0.34
CA SER A 294 1.06 1.07 1.11
C SER A 294 0.59 0.64 2.51
N SER A 295 0.82 1.46 3.53
CA SER A 295 0.05 1.38 4.76
C SER A 295 -1.24 2.14 4.48
N SER A 296 -2.31 1.42 4.15
CA SER A 296 -3.63 2.02 4.04
C SER A 296 -4.04 2.47 5.44
N LEU A 297 -4.08 3.78 5.66
CA LEU A 297 -4.75 4.33 6.83
C LEU A 297 -6.25 4.06 6.69
N SER A 298 -6.88 3.67 7.79
CA SER A 298 -8.32 3.39 7.86
C SER A 298 -9.14 4.69 7.81
N THR A 299 -8.95 5.47 6.75
CA THR A 299 -9.61 6.78 6.54
C THR A 299 -11.00 6.64 5.95
N HIS A 300 -11.37 5.44 5.49
CA HIS A 300 -12.63 5.20 4.80
C HIS A 300 -13.87 5.19 5.70
N TYR A 301 -13.71 4.99 7.01
CA TYR A 301 -14.84 4.82 7.91
C TYR A 301 -14.65 5.45 9.30
N SER A 302 -13.52 6.12 9.54
CA SER A 302 -13.24 6.74 10.82
C SER A 302 -12.50 8.06 10.67
N GLU A 303 -13.01 9.09 11.35
CA GLU A 303 -12.36 10.38 11.50
C GLU A 303 -11.64 10.42 12.84
N VAL A 304 -10.37 10.82 12.83
CA VAL A 304 -9.54 10.73 14.03
C VAL A 304 -8.87 12.07 14.32
N ASN A 305 -9.21 12.64 15.47
CA ASN A 305 -8.43 13.72 16.06
C ASN A 305 -7.19 13.13 16.74
N HIS A 306 -6.09 13.18 16.00
CA HIS A 306 -4.81 12.63 16.44
C HIS A 306 -4.11 13.44 17.53
N ARG A 307 -4.59 14.65 17.88
CA ARG A 307 -4.03 15.43 19.00
C ARG A 307 -4.60 14.96 20.33
N THR A 308 -5.88 14.61 20.36
CA THR A 308 -6.62 14.25 21.60
C THR A 308 -6.97 12.77 21.68
N LEU A 309 -6.52 11.95 20.72
CA LEU A 309 -6.87 10.52 20.58
C LEU A 309 -8.39 10.27 20.62
N LYS A 310 -9.14 11.16 19.98
CA LYS A 310 -10.58 10.99 19.78
C LYS A 310 -10.80 10.47 18.38
N ALA A 311 -11.66 9.48 18.23
CA ALA A 311 -12.03 8.91 16.95
C ALA A 311 -13.54 8.76 16.86
N VAL A 312 -14.10 9.03 15.69
CA VAL A 312 -15.52 8.81 15.38
C VAL A 312 -15.59 7.78 14.29
N LEU A 313 -16.43 6.77 14.48
CA LEU A 313 -16.76 5.80 13.44
C LEU A 313 -17.89 6.36 12.58
N SER A 314 -17.55 7.06 11.49
CA SER A 314 -18.56 7.70 10.64
C SER A 314 -19.33 6.71 9.77
N TYR A 315 -18.69 5.62 9.33
CA TYR A 315 -19.30 4.63 8.45
C TYR A 315 -18.96 3.20 8.87
N GLY A 316 -19.61 2.21 8.25
CA GLY A 316 -19.24 0.81 8.40
C GLY A 316 -17.94 0.47 7.66
N PRO A 317 -17.14 -0.50 8.13
CA PRO A 317 -15.98 -0.97 7.39
C PRO A 317 -16.39 -1.55 6.03
N ASN A 318 -15.62 -1.23 4.98
CA ASN A 318 -15.81 -1.79 3.64
C ASN A 318 -14.80 -2.91 3.39
N ILE A 319 -15.29 -4.05 2.89
CA ILE A 319 -14.51 -5.27 2.61
C ILE A 319 -13.27 -5.01 1.75
N GLY A 320 -13.35 -4.07 0.81
CA GLY A 320 -12.27 -3.75 -0.13
C GLY A 320 -11.08 -3.04 0.52
N HIS A 321 -11.31 -2.40 1.67
CA HIS A 321 -10.33 -1.58 2.38
C HIS A 321 -9.80 -2.25 3.66
N ILE A 322 -10.31 -3.43 4.01
CA ILE A 322 -9.79 -4.22 5.13
C ILE A 322 -8.37 -4.70 4.78
N PRO A 323 -7.40 -4.54 5.69
CA PRO A 323 -6.04 -5.04 5.49
C PRO A 323 -6.02 -6.57 5.45
N HIS A 324 -6.27 -7.16 4.28
CA HIS A 324 -6.16 -8.59 4.08
C HIS A 324 -4.71 -9.04 4.12
N VAL A 325 -4.42 -10.13 4.83
CA VAL A 325 -3.18 -10.89 4.65
C VAL A 325 -3.27 -11.57 3.29
N ARG A 326 -2.99 -10.82 2.20
CA ARG A 326 -2.99 -11.37 0.84
C ARG A 326 -2.19 -12.66 0.85
N GLN A 327 -2.81 -13.76 0.40
CA GLN A 327 -2.06 -14.83 -0.22
C GLN A 327 -1.21 -14.15 -1.28
N GLU A 328 0.12 -14.28 -1.21
CA GLU A 328 0.96 -13.93 -2.34
C GLU A 328 0.54 -14.90 -3.46
N HIS A 329 -0.52 -14.55 -4.20
CA HIS A 329 -0.81 -15.14 -5.49
C HIS A 329 0.35 -14.74 -6.38
N ILE A 330 1.27 -15.68 -6.50
CA ILE A 330 2.34 -15.68 -7.47
C ILE A 330 1.63 -15.90 -8.81
N ARG A 331 1.42 -14.83 -9.56
CA ARG A 331 1.65 -14.89 -11.00
C ARG A 331 3.14 -14.63 -11.20
#